data_AF-A0A4V4LEY1-F1
#
_entry.id   AF-A0A4V4LEY1-F1
#
_cell.length_a   1.000
_cell.length_b   1.000
_cell.length_c   1.000
_cell.angle_alpha   90.00
_cell.angle_beta   90.00
_cell.angle_gamma   90.00
#
_symmetry.space_group_name_H-M   'P 1'
#
loop_
_entity.id
_entity.type
_entity.pdbx_description
1 polymer ?
#
loop_
_entity_poly.entity_id
_entity_poly.type
_entity_poly.pdbx_seq_one_letter_code
_entity_poly.pdbx_strand_id
1 'polypeptide(L)'
;MANNGSIKYCVNWNNTETVTSPQRVLIARALQKSMQEWVDVLVGFDGFPLTTVDVNVVSYAAKSENQIQGDTTGLDINTVTQNSKGEPECDPRCYRTKYLDSKTGMSECPGGDKSSYDMVLRLETMPTYPGINILGIATKDWQRMHPGYFLSHANDEEMFVLRHEIGHSFGLLGQ
;
A
#
# COMPACT_ATOMS: atom_id res chain seq x y z
N MET A 1 -15.03 -9.66 -10.00
CA MET A 1 -13.98 -8.76 -9.47
C MET A 1 -13.08 -8.31 -10.60
N ALA A 2 -12.69 -7.04 -10.64
CA ALA A 2 -11.66 -6.57 -11.56
C ALA A 2 -10.30 -7.16 -11.15
N ASN A 3 -9.39 -7.40 -12.10
CA ASN A 3 -8.04 -7.97 -11.90
C ASN A 3 -7.96 -9.42 -11.38
N ASN A 4 -9.03 -10.22 -11.47
CA ASN A 4 -9.00 -11.68 -11.20
C ASN A 4 -8.30 -12.08 -9.88
N GLY A 5 -8.52 -11.33 -8.80
CA GLY A 5 -7.90 -11.60 -7.51
C GLY A 5 -6.51 -10.99 -7.30
N SER A 6 -6.11 -10.00 -8.09
CA SER A 6 -4.89 -9.22 -7.83
C SER A 6 -5.15 -7.82 -7.31
N ILE A 7 -4.32 -7.38 -6.36
CA ILE A 7 -4.31 -6.04 -5.77
C ILE A 7 -2.92 -5.43 -5.97
N LYS A 8 -2.87 -4.25 -6.59
CA LYS A 8 -1.64 -3.49 -6.79
C LYS A 8 -1.48 -2.43 -5.69
N TYR A 9 -0.32 -2.36 -5.08
CA TYR A 9 0.03 -1.40 -4.03
C TYR A 9 1.00 -0.34 -4.55
N CYS A 10 0.78 0.90 -4.14
CA CYS A 10 1.82 1.90 -4.09
C CYS A 10 2.32 2.07 -2.65
N VAL A 11 3.65 2.12 -2.47
CA VAL A 11 4.27 2.39 -1.16
C VAL A 11 4.74 3.84 -1.12
N ASN A 12 4.13 4.63 -0.25
CA ASN A 12 4.52 6.01 0.00
C ASN A 12 5.62 6.06 1.08
N TRP A 13 6.87 6.13 0.65
CA TRP A 13 8.05 6.19 1.51
C TRP A 13 8.39 7.64 1.86
N ASN A 14 7.63 8.24 2.77
CA ASN A 14 7.91 9.58 3.30
C ASN A 14 8.82 9.47 4.53
N ASN A 15 10.09 9.15 4.29
CA ASN A 15 11.14 9.07 5.29
C ASN A 15 12.41 9.79 4.81
N THR A 16 13.36 10.04 5.69
CA THR A 16 14.72 10.50 5.36
C THR A 16 15.68 9.35 5.07
N GLU A 17 15.43 8.18 5.63
CA GLU A 17 16.19 6.96 5.41
C GLU A 17 15.87 6.32 4.06
N THR A 18 16.72 5.37 3.67
CA THR A 18 16.54 4.56 2.45
C THR A 18 15.80 3.27 2.77
N VAL A 19 15.00 2.77 1.82
CA VAL A 19 14.48 1.41 1.86
C VAL A 19 15.34 0.48 1.00
N THR A 20 15.93 -0.52 1.64
CA THR A 20 16.78 -1.51 0.98
C THR A 20 15.96 -2.54 0.20
N SER A 21 16.57 -3.22 -0.77
CA SER A 21 15.91 -4.31 -1.50
C SER A 21 15.36 -5.41 -0.57
N PRO A 22 16.09 -5.92 0.45
CA PRO A 22 15.53 -6.86 1.42
C PRO A 22 14.33 -6.31 2.19
N GLN A 23 14.35 -5.04 2.59
CA GLN A 23 13.20 -4.41 3.25
C GLN A 23 11.99 -4.29 2.32
N ARG A 24 12.19 -3.98 1.03
CA ARG A 24 11.10 -3.99 0.03
C ARG A 24 10.46 -5.37 -0.13
N VAL A 25 11.27 -6.44 -0.09
CA VAL A 25 10.76 -7.82 -0.09
C VAL A 25 9.93 -8.10 1.17
N LEU A 26 10.37 -7.62 2.34
CA LEU A 26 9.59 -7.73 3.58
C LEU A 26 8.26 -6.98 3.49
N ILE A 27 8.25 -5.77 2.93
CA ILE A 27 7.03 -4.97 2.73
C ILE A 27 6.04 -5.72 1.84
N ALA A 28 6.48 -6.20 0.67
CA ALA A 28 5.63 -6.94 -0.25
C ALA A 28 5.07 -8.22 0.40
N ARG A 29 5.90 -8.97 1.14
CA ARG A 29 5.47 -10.18 1.85
C ARG A 29 4.44 -9.89 2.93
N ALA A 30 4.65 -8.86 3.75
CA ALA A 30 3.73 -8.51 4.83
C ALA A 30 2.36 -8.07 4.29
N LEU A 31 2.34 -7.29 3.20
CA LEU A 31 1.11 -6.91 2.50
C LEU A 31 0.38 -8.13 1.91
N GLN A 32 1.11 -9.00 1.20
CA GLN A 32 0.59 -10.24 0.65
C GLN A 32 -0.05 -11.12 1.73
N LYS A 33 0.66 -11.34 2.82
CA LYS A 33 0.20 -12.17 3.93
C LYS A 33 -1.05 -11.57 4.58
N SER A 34 -1.00 -10.29 4.96
CA SER A 34 -2.11 -9.64 5.66
C SER A 34 -3.38 -9.57 4.80
N MET A 35 -3.24 -9.42 3.48
CA MET A 35 -4.37 -9.43 2.56
C MET A 35 -4.92 -10.85 2.34
N GLN A 36 -4.04 -11.86 2.26
CA GLN A 36 -4.47 -13.25 2.19
C GLN A 36 -5.24 -13.66 3.44
N GLU A 37 -4.82 -13.25 4.65
CA GLU A 37 -5.56 -13.48 5.89
C GLU A 37 -6.99 -12.92 5.83
N TRP A 38 -7.21 -11.76 5.19
CA TRP A 38 -8.55 -11.25 4.94
C TRP A 38 -9.34 -12.10 3.94
N VAL A 39 -8.71 -12.56 2.86
CA VAL A 39 -9.35 -13.43 1.87
C VAL A 39 -9.72 -14.78 2.47
N ASP A 40 -8.87 -15.34 3.32
CA ASP A 40 -9.10 -16.62 4.00
C ASP A 40 -10.37 -16.59 4.85
N VAL A 41 -10.68 -15.45 5.49
CA VAL A 41 -11.93 -15.26 6.24
C VAL A 41 -13.17 -15.30 5.33
N LEU A 42 -13.04 -14.87 4.07
CA LEU A 42 -14.12 -14.82 3.10
C LEU A 42 -14.28 -16.12 2.31
N VAL A 43 -13.31 -17.04 2.34
CA VAL A 43 -13.39 -18.31 1.61
C VAL A 43 -14.60 -19.10 2.06
N GLY A 44 -15.49 -19.43 1.11
CA GLY A 44 -16.73 -20.17 1.37
C GLY A 44 -17.88 -19.33 1.93
N PHE A 45 -17.66 -18.05 2.22
CA PHE A 45 -18.72 -17.13 2.62
C PHE A 45 -19.49 -16.62 1.40
N ASP A 46 -20.81 -16.84 1.37
CA ASP A 46 -21.75 -16.29 0.39
C ASP A 46 -21.31 -16.39 -1.09
N GLY A 47 -20.69 -17.52 -1.46
CA GLY A 47 -20.22 -17.74 -2.82
C GLY A 47 -19.06 -16.84 -3.25
N PHE A 48 -18.31 -16.27 -2.31
CA PHE A 48 -17.12 -15.47 -2.60
C PHE A 48 -16.16 -16.24 -3.53
N PRO A 49 -15.79 -15.68 -4.70
CA PRO A 49 -15.25 -16.49 -5.80
C PRO A 49 -13.72 -16.66 -5.74
N LEU A 50 -13.03 -16.06 -4.76
CA LEU A 50 -11.59 -16.16 -4.62
C LEU A 50 -11.22 -17.00 -3.41
N THR A 51 -10.21 -17.84 -3.59
CA THR A 51 -9.52 -18.56 -2.51
C THR A 51 -8.14 -17.97 -2.22
N THR A 52 -7.59 -17.22 -3.16
CA THR A 52 -6.28 -16.58 -3.06
C THR A 52 -6.33 -15.17 -3.59
N VAL A 53 -5.34 -14.37 -3.19
CA VAL A 53 -5.13 -13.01 -3.70
C VAL A 53 -3.66 -12.78 -4.01
N ASP A 54 -3.38 -12.11 -5.11
CA ASP A 54 -2.01 -11.74 -5.51
C ASP A 54 -1.78 -10.25 -5.25
N VAL A 55 -0.93 -9.94 -4.28
CA VAL A 55 -0.55 -8.58 -3.93
C VAL A 55 0.77 -8.19 -4.58
N ASN A 56 0.74 -7.12 -5.36
CA ASN A 56 1.91 -6.62 -6.09
C ASN A 56 2.23 -5.20 -5.66
N VAL A 57 3.42 -4.96 -5.11
CA VAL A 57 3.92 -3.59 -4.96
C VAL A 57 4.48 -3.14 -6.32
N VAL A 58 3.78 -2.22 -6.99
CA VAL A 58 4.11 -1.81 -8.36
C VAL A 58 4.79 -0.44 -8.42
N SER A 59 4.65 0.35 -7.37
CA SER A 59 5.21 1.69 -7.34
C SER A 59 5.63 2.12 -5.94
N TYR A 60 6.60 3.04 -5.91
CA TYR A 60 7.01 3.74 -4.71
C TYR A 60 6.93 5.24 -4.96
N ALA A 61 6.51 6.00 -3.95
CA ALA A 61 6.71 7.43 -3.91
C ALA A 61 7.77 7.78 -2.87
N ALA A 62 8.77 8.59 -3.24
CA ALA A 62 9.88 8.97 -2.37
C ALA A 62 10.38 10.37 -2.73
N LYS A 63 11.19 10.98 -1.85
CA LYS A 63 11.78 12.31 -2.13
C LYS A 63 12.88 12.24 -3.19
N SER A 64 13.52 11.08 -3.33
CA SER A 64 14.57 10.81 -4.30
C SER A 64 14.60 9.34 -4.67
N GLU A 65 14.92 9.02 -5.92
CA GLU A 65 15.10 7.64 -6.39
C GLU A 65 16.17 6.90 -5.58
N ASN A 66 17.21 7.60 -5.11
CA ASN A 66 18.28 7.04 -4.29
C ASN A 66 17.79 6.47 -2.95
N GLN A 67 16.58 6.82 -2.50
CA GLN A 67 15.99 6.22 -1.31
C GLN A 67 15.51 4.80 -1.56
N ILE A 68 15.25 4.41 -2.80
CA ILE A 68 14.76 3.09 -3.17
C ILE A 68 15.94 2.26 -3.68
N GLN A 69 16.60 1.52 -2.78
CA GLN A 69 17.87 0.87 -3.11
C GLN A 69 17.70 -0.52 -3.76
N GLY A 70 18.73 -0.93 -4.50
CA GLY A 70 18.82 -2.20 -5.21
C GLY A 70 18.11 -2.17 -6.57
N ASP A 71 17.77 -3.35 -7.08
CA ASP A 71 17.09 -3.44 -8.38
C ASP A 71 15.64 -2.93 -8.28
N THR A 72 15.32 -1.90 -9.06
CA THR A 72 13.99 -1.30 -9.17
C THR A 72 13.32 -1.64 -10.49
N THR A 73 13.86 -2.59 -11.26
CA THR A 73 13.27 -3.05 -12.52
C THR A 73 11.81 -3.46 -12.31
N GLY A 74 10.91 -2.87 -13.09
CA GLY A 74 9.47 -3.13 -13.01
C GLY A 74 8.72 -2.30 -11.95
N LEU A 75 9.40 -1.45 -11.18
CA LEU A 75 8.75 -0.49 -10.29
C LEU A 75 8.69 0.89 -10.93
N ASP A 76 7.57 1.57 -10.71
CA ASP A 76 7.45 3.00 -10.98
C ASP A 76 7.84 3.81 -9.73
N ILE A 77 8.88 4.62 -9.84
CA ILE A 77 9.39 5.42 -8.73
C ILE A 77 8.98 6.88 -8.95
N ASN A 78 7.97 7.31 -8.20
CA ASN A 78 7.47 8.67 -8.28
C ASN A 78 8.23 9.59 -7.31
N THR A 79 8.99 10.54 -7.85
CA THR A 79 9.65 11.60 -7.06
C THR A 79 9.13 13.00 -7.39
N VAL A 80 8.16 13.10 -8.30
CA VAL A 80 7.70 14.39 -8.82
C VAL A 80 6.40 14.86 -8.15
N THR A 81 5.52 13.93 -7.78
CA THR A 81 4.27 14.28 -7.10
C THR A 81 4.51 14.50 -5.62
N GLN A 82 4.02 15.62 -5.12
CA GLN A 82 4.00 15.93 -3.70
C GLN A 82 2.58 16.28 -3.27
N ASN A 83 2.25 15.94 -2.03
CA ASN A 83 1.00 16.36 -1.41
C ASN A 83 1.06 17.86 -1.05
N SER A 84 -0.03 18.39 -0.47
CA SER A 84 -0.12 19.80 -0.05
C SER A 84 0.90 20.24 1.01
N LYS A 85 1.62 19.29 1.63
CA LYS A 85 2.69 19.52 2.61
C LYS A 85 4.10 19.38 2.02
N GLY A 86 4.23 19.15 0.71
CA GLY A 86 5.52 18.93 0.06
C GLY A 86 6.12 17.54 0.32
N GLU A 87 5.33 16.60 0.82
CA GLU A 87 5.77 15.22 1.06
C GLU A 87 5.53 14.37 -0.20
N PRO A 88 6.38 13.37 -0.49
CA PRO A 88 6.17 12.51 -1.65
C PRO A 88 4.81 11.83 -1.55
N GLU A 89 4.13 11.73 -2.70
CA GLU A 89 2.80 11.14 -2.81
C GLU A 89 2.74 10.16 -3.99
N CYS A 90 2.15 8.97 -3.77
CA CYS A 90 1.76 8.07 -4.85
C CYS A 90 0.94 8.83 -5.89
N ASP A 91 1.29 8.75 -7.18
CA ASP A 91 0.68 9.62 -8.20
C ASP A 91 -0.84 9.43 -8.20
N PRO A 92 -1.63 10.46 -7.85
CA PRO A 92 -3.07 10.33 -7.74
C PRO A 92 -3.74 10.05 -9.09
N ARG A 93 -3.04 10.26 -10.22
CA ARG A 93 -3.49 9.89 -11.57
C ARG A 93 -3.36 8.39 -11.84
N CYS A 94 -2.69 7.64 -10.97
CA CYS A 94 -2.54 6.19 -11.10
C CYS A 94 -3.45 5.40 -10.15
N TYR A 95 -4.26 6.07 -9.34
CA TYR A 95 -5.22 5.41 -8.45
C TYR A 95 -6.38 4.82 -9.25
N ARG A 96 -6.46 3.48 -9.33
CA ARG A 96 -7.37 2.76 -10.23
C ARG A 96 -8.84 3.06 -9.97
N THR A 97 -9.23 3.30 -8.71
CA THR A 97 -10.62 3.61 -8.33
C THR A 97 -11.18 4.83 -9.08
N LYS A 98 -10.32 5.78 -9.48
CA LYS A 98 -10.74 6.95 -10.29
C LYS A 98 -11.17 6.60 -11.71
N TYR A 99 -10.80 5.42 -12.19
CA TYR A 99 -10.99 5.00 -13.57
C TYR A 99 -12.01 3.87 -13.73
N LEU A 100 -12.70 3.46 -12.66
CA LEU A 100 -13.69 2.37 -12.72
C LEU A 100 -14.80 2.62 -13.76
N ASP A 101 -15.21 3.88 -13.92
CA ASP A 101 -16.22 4.30 -14.89
C ASP A 101 -15.59 5.04 -16.10
N SER A 102 -14.27 5.04 -16.23
CA SER A 102 -13.56 5.80 -17.27
C SER A 102 -13.71 5.15 -18.64
N LYS A 103 -14.17 5.93 -19.63
CA LYS A 103 -14.21 5.52 -21.05
C LYS A 103 -12.86 5.62 -21.74
N THR A 104 -11.96 6.47 -21.23
CA THR A 104 -10.61 6.69 -21.77
C THR A 104 -9.55 5.85 -21.04
N GLY A 105 -9.97 5.05 -20.06
CA GLY A 105 -9.08 4.27 -19.21
C GLY A 105 -8.14 5.17 -18.41
N MET A 106 -6.91 4.68 -18.19
CA MET A 106 -5.88 5.31 -17.35
C MET A 106 -4.90 6.20 -18.14
N SER A 107 -5.38 6.95 -19.13
CA SER A 107 -4.54 7.77 -20.01
C SER A 107 -3.73 8.85 -19.29
N GLU A 108 -4.15 9.24 -18.09
CA GLU A 108 -3.48 10.24 -17.26
C GLU A 108 -2.39 9.66 -16.35
N CYS A 109 -2.38 8.34 -16.12
CA CYS A 109 -1.33 7.68 -15.35
C CYS A 109 -0.08 7.55 -16.23
N PRO A 110 1.06 8.18 -15.87
CA PRO A 110 2.25 8.19 -16.72
C PRO A 110 2.75 6.78 -17.12
N GLY A 111 2.71 5.82 -16.20
CA GLY A 111 3.06 4.42 -16.48
C GLY A 111 1.87 3.51 -16.84
N GLY A 112 0.69 4.09 -17.08
CA GLY A 112 -0.52 3.40 -17.47
C GLY A 112 -0.93 2.30 -16.47
N ASP A 113 -1.44 1.18 -16.98
CA ASP A 113 -1.87 0.08 -16.12
C ASP A 113 -0.70 -0.57 -15.34
N LYS A 114 0.54 -0.51 -15.82
CA LYS A 114 1.66 -1.11 -15.10
C LYS A 114 1.94 -0.40 -13.77
N SER A 115 1.71 0.91 -13.73
CA SER A 115 1.86 1.75 -12.54
C SER A 115 0.57 1.97 -11.78
N SER A 116 -0.56 1.42 -12.26
CA SER A 116 -1.85 1.56 -11.60
C SER A 116 -1.83 0.87 -10.24
N TYR A 117 -2.44 1.50 -9.24
CA TYR A 117 -2.53 0.92 -7.91
C TYR A 117 -3.95 1.03 -7.34
N ASP A 118 -4.24 0.11 -6.43
CA ASP A 118 -5.51 -0.10 -5.74
C ASP A 118 -5.49 0.42 -4.31
N MET A 119 -4.34 0.31 -3.66
CA MET A 119 -4.18 0.63 -2.25
C MET A 119 -2.84 1.32 -2.02
N VAL A 120 -2.79 2.16 -0.99
CA VAL A 120 -1.58 2.90 -0.62
C VAL A 120 -1.16 2.51 0.79
N LEU A 121 0.10 2.08 0.91
CA LEU A 121 0.77 1.94 2.20
C LEU A 121 1.68 3.14 2.42
N ARG A 122 1.40 3.96 3.42
CA ARG A 122 2.24 5.08 3.86
C ARG A 122 3.19 4.62 4.96
N LEU A 123 4.47 4.62 4.66
CA LEU A 123 5.54 4.33 5.63
C LEU A 123 6.24 5.63 5.97
N GLU A 124 5.83 6.24 7.07
CA GLU A 124 6.24 7.59 7.47
C GLU A 124 6.19 7.80 8.98
N THR A 125 6.81 8.87 9.47
CA THR A 125 6.77 9.21 10.90
C THR A 125 5.33 9.38 11.38
N MET A 126 4.96 8.75 12.49
CA MET A 126 3.61 8.85 13.05
C MET A 126 3.42 10.12 13.89
N PRO A 127 2.22 10.71 13.94
CA PRO A 127 1.93 11.78 14.88
C PRO A 127 2.08 11.27 16.32
N THR A 128 2.65 12.10 17.18
CA THR A 128 2.86 11.80 18.59
C THR A 128 1.93 12.63 19.45
N TYR A 129 1.23 11.98 20.39
CA TYR A 129 0.40 12.65 21.39
C TYR A 129 0.83 12.22 22.79
N PRO A 130 0.90 13.14 23.78
CA PRO A 130 1.27 12.78 25.14
C PRO A 130 0.40 11.64 25.70
N GLY A 131 1.04 10.55 26.12
CA GLY A 131 0.36 9.39 26.72
C GLY A 131 -0.36 8.45 25.74
N ILE A 132 -0.25 8.65 24.43
CA ILE A 132 -0.90 7.81 23.41
C ILE A 132 0.16 7.21 22.48
N ASN A 133 0.12 5.88 22.32
CA ASN A 133 0.95 5.17 21.36
C ASN A 133 0.12 4.80 20.12
N ILE A 134 0.40 5.45 18.98
CA ILE A 134 -0.28 5.17 17.71
C ILE A 134 0.62 4.25 16.88
N LEU A 135 0.15 3.02 16.67
CA LEU A 135 0.87 2.01 15.89
C LEU A 135 0.51 2.03 14.39
N GLY A 136 -0.71 2.45 14.08
CA GLY A 136 -1.26 2.56 12.74
C GLY A 136 -2.39 3.59 12.68
N ILE A 137 -2.59 4.16 11.49
CA ILE A 137 -3.76 4.97 11.14
C ILE A 137 -4.12 4.59 9.71
N ALA A 138 -5.40 4.50 9.39
CA ALA A 138 -5.82 4.33 8.01
C ALA A 138 -7.08 5.13 7.71
N THR A 139 -7.35 5.21 6.42
CA THR A 139 -8.62 5.63 5.86
C THR A 139 -9.08 4.58 4.87
N LYS A 140 -10.20 4.83 4.20
CA LYS A 140 -10.61 4.00 3.07
C LYS A 140 -9.58 3.95 1.94
N ASP A 141 -8.71 4.96 1.82
CA ASP A 141 -7.81 5.15 0.68
C ASP A 141 -6.35 4.78 0.96
N TRP A 142 -5.94 4.69 2.22
CA TRP A 142 -4.54 4.40 2.58
C TRP A 142 -4.41 3.82 4.00
N GLN A 143 -3.37 3.02 4.21
CA GLN A 143 -2.87 2.63 5.53
C GLN A 143 -1.60 3.42 5.84
N ARG A 144 -1.33 3.73 7.10
CA ARG A 144 -0.15 4.48 7.54
C ARG A 144 0.44 3.84 8.79
N MET A 145 1.74 3.59 8.75
CA MET A 145 2.49 3.01 9.87
C MET A 145 3.89 3.60 9.95
N HIS A 146 4.49 3.58 11.14
CA HIS A 146 5.90 3.91 11.29
C HIS A 146 6.76 2.84 10.58
N PRO A 147 7.75 3.20 9.74
CA PRO A 147 8.56 2.21 9.01
C PRO A 147 9.29 1.23 9.92
N GLY A 148 9.87 1.73 11.02
CA GLY A 148 10.56 0.89 12.01
C GLY A 148 9.64 -0.16 12.66
N TYR A 149 8.41 0.24 13.02
CA TYR A 149 7.42 -0.68 13.57
C TYR A 149 6.98 -1.69 12.50
N PHE A 150 6.70 -1.22 11.29
CA PHE A 150 6.31 -2.09 10.19
C PHE A 150 7.38 -3.18 9.95
N LEU A 151 8.63 -2.77 9.77
CA LEU A 151 9.72 -3.69 9.43
C LEU A 151 10.07 -4.66 10.56
N SER A 152 9.94 -4.25 11.82
CA SER A 152 10.20 -5.14 12.95
C SER A 152 9.16 -6.25 13.12
N HIS A 153 7.94 -6.05 12.62
CA HIS A 153 6.83 -7.01 12.73
C HIS A 153 6.45 -7.64 11.37
N ALA A 154 7.16 -7.31 10.29
CA ALA A 154 6.84 -7.77 8.93
C ALA A 154 6.95 -9.29 8.74
N ASN A 155 7.61 -10.00 9.67
CA ASN A 155 7.71 -11.47 9.67
C ASN A 155 6.90 -12.14 10.78
N ASP A 156 6.13 -11.37 11.54
CA ASP A 156 5.30 -11.94 12.61
C ASP A 156 4.28 -12.92 12.03
N GLU A 157 3.89 -13.90 12.86
CA GLU A 157 2.85 -14.85 12.49
C GLU A 157 1.53 -14.15 12.18
N GLU A 158 1.23 -13.07 12.88
CA GLU A 158 0.13 -12.17 12.55
C GLU A 158 0.56 -10.71 12.71
N MET A 159 0.58 -9.96 11.61
CA MET A 159 0.86 -8.53 11.66
C MET A 159 -0.42 -7.75 11.97
N PHE A 160 -0.96 -7.94 13.19
CA PHE A 160 -2.29 -7.47 13.60
C PHE A 160 -2.59 -6.02 13.21
N VAL A 161 -1.65 -5.09 13.45
CA VAL A 161 -1.86 -3.67 13.14
C VAL A 161 -2.03 -3.45 11.63
N LEU A 162 -1.20 -4.05 10.78
CA LEU A 162 -1.37 -3.91 9.34
C LEU A 162 -2.68 -4.52 8.87
N ARG A 163 -3.04 -5.72 9.37
CA ARG A 163 -4.33 -6.36 9.06
C ARG A 163 -5.51 -5.46 9.45
N HIS A 164 -5.46 -4.87 10.64
CA HIS A 164 -6.45 -3.90 11.12
C HIS A 164 -6.53 -2.68 10.18
N GLU A 165 -5.39 -2.09 9.83
CA GLU A 165 -5.35 -0.92 8.94
C GLU A 165 -5.88 -1.22 7.53
N ILE A 166 -5.65 -2.43 7.00
CA ILE A 166 -6.25 -2.88 5.73
C ILE A 166 -7.78 -2.98 5.85
N GLY A 167 -8.31 -3.41 7.00
CA GLY A 167 -9.75 -3.50 7.25
C GLY A 167 -10.47 -2.16 7.07
N HIS A 168 -9.83 -1.04 7.43
CA HIS A 168 -10.38 0.30 7.20
C HIS A 168 -10.58 0.61 5.71
N SER A 169 -9.74 0.05 4.84
CA SER A 169 -9.88 0.19 3.39
C SER A 169 -11.06 -0.57 2.81
N PHE A 170 -11.58 -1.58 3.51
CA PHE A 170 -12.83 -2.24 3.17
C PHE A 170 -14.07 -1.53 3.73
N GLY A 171 -13.88 -0.41 4.43
CA GLY A 171 -14.99 0.32 5.03
C GLY A 171 -15.61 -0.40 6.23
N LEU A 172 -14.89 -1.33 6.86
CA LEU A 172 -15.32 -2.05 8.07
C LEU A 172 -15.18 -1.21 9.35
N LEU A 173 -15.32 0.11 9.22
CA LEU A 173 -15.42 1.02 10.34
C LEU A 173 -16.76 0.76 11.04
N GLY A 174 -16.72 0.30 12.29
CA GLY A 174 -17.89 0.31 13.15
C GLY A 174 -18.44 1.74 13.21
N GLN A 175 -19.73 1.90 12.94
CA GLN A 175 -20.45 3.16 13.17
C GLN A 175 -20.56 3.46 14.66
#